data_AF-A0A835DS48-F1
#
_entry.id   AF-A0A835DS48-F1
#
_cell.length_a   1.000
_cell.length_b   1.000
_cell.length_c   1.000
_cell.angle_alpha   90.00
_cell.angle_beta   90.00
_cell.angle_gamma   90.00
#
_symmetry.space_group_name_H-M   'P 1'
#
loop_
_entity.id
_entity.type
_entity.pdbx_description
1 polymer ?
#
loop_
_entity_poly.entity_id
_entity_poly.type
_entity_poly.pdbx_seq_one_letter_code
_entity_poly.pdbx_strand_id
1 'polypeptide(L)'
;MNCDEKNYISVGPWGGQDGIPWDDGTYSTVRQLVITYSAGIDSIQIEYDKKGNSVWSERHGGNGGVRTDRIKLDYPNEFFISISGYYGSDTVWGPVFVRSLTFQSNKQTYGPFGAQQGTQFSLPMSRGKIVGFHGRCSWYLDSIGVYLKPIQQQIPPKALVPAQNIVVNKPATQPFDSDAESNWKEVPYPPITARHAVSYGPWGGNGGMTFDDGVYTGVREVQLTRNGGISSIKVCYDRNGQAIWGNKNGGSSGIRMDKIAFDFPSEILTQITGYYGSTILMGPTIVKSLTFHTNKRKYGPFGKEQGISFSSDSKEGRIVGFHGRKGWFLDSIGVHIL
;
A
#
# COMPACT_ATOMS: atom_id res chain seq x y z
N MET A 1 -5.27 34.35 8.04
CA MET A 1 -4.83 33.61 6.84
C MET A 1 -5.20 32.16 7.07
N ASN A 2 -6.19 31.65 6.33
CA ASN A 2 -6.78 30.34 6.56
C ASN A 2 -5.96 29.30 5.80
N CYS A 3 -5.32 28.38 6.51
CA CYS A 3 -4.64 27.24 5.92
C CYS A 3 -5.71 26.23 5.50
N ASP A 4 -6.02 26.14 4.20
CA ASP A 4 -6.87 25.08 3.67
C ASP A 4 -6.23 23.73 4.02
N GLU A 5 -6.89 22.95 4.89
CA GLU A 5 -6.51 21.58 5.22
C GLU A 5 -6.44 20.74 3.93
N LYS A 6 -5.24 20.22 3.63
CA LYS A 6 -5.03 19.28 2.53
C LYS A 6 -5.78 17.98 2.82
N ASN A 7 -7.03 17.89 2.38
CA ASN A 7 -7.87 16.70 2.54
C ASN A 7 -7.66 15.69 1.39
N TYR A 8 -6.42 15.23 1.23
CA TYR A 8 -6.04 14.20 0.27
C TYR A 8 -4.86 13.36 0.77
N ILE A 9 -4.74 12.12 0.28
CA ILE A 9 -3.66 11.18 0.61
C ILE A 9 -2.80 10.99 -0.63
N SER A 10 -1.48 11.04 -0.50
CA SER A 10 -0.53 10.73 -1.57
C SER A 10 -0.05 9.29 -1.41
N VAL A 11 -0.10 8.49 -2.47
CA VAL A 11 0.35 7.09 -2.45
C VAL A 11 1.29 6.82 -3.62
N GLY A 12 2.38 6.10 -3.36
CA GLY A 12 3.48 5.90 -4.30
C GLY A 12 4.58 6.96 -4.14
N PRO A 13 5.36 7.26 -5.18
CA PRO A 13 5.28 6.68 -6.53
C PRO A 13 5.89 5.27 -6.59
N TRP A 14 5.36 4.43 -7.47
CA TRP A 14 5.93 3.13 -7.81
C TRP A 14 6.69 3.22 -9.12
N GLY A 15 7.93 2.72 -9.14
CA GLY A 15 8.79 2.76 -10.31
C GLY A 15 10.25 3.08 -9.98
N GLY A 16 10.96 3.59 -10.97
CA GLY A 16 12.36 3.99 -10.88
C GLY A 16 12.58 5.37 -10.27
N GLN A 17 13.86 5.66 -10.06
CA GLN A 17 14.36 6.87 -9.42
C GLN A 17 14.90 7.91 -10.40
N ASP A 18 15.05 7.49 -11.65
CA ASP A 18 15.57 8.32 -12.72
C ASP A 18 14.50 9.31 -13.20
N GLY A 19 14.82 10.03 -14.28
CA GLY A 19 13.93 11.04 -14.85
C GLY A 19 13.73 12.27 -13.98
N ILE A 20 12.88 13.18 -14.47
CA ILE A 20 12.56 14.48 -13.85
C ILE A 20 11.26 14.32 -13.07
N PRO A 21 11.20 14.78 -11.80
CA PRO A 21 9.97 14.73 -11.02
C PRO A 21 8.90 15.65 -11.61
N TRP A 22 7.65 15.18 -11.58
CA TRP A 22 6.47 15.94 -12.00
C TRP A 22 5.33 15.71 -11.02
N ASP A 23 4.46 16.71 -10.90
CA ASP A 23 3.31 16.68 -10.00
C ASP A 23 2.21 17.57 -10.60
N ASP A 24 1.09 16.99 -11.01
CA ASP A 24 -0.04 17.74 -11.57
C ASP A 24 -0.84 18.48 -10.49
N GLY A 25 -0.64 18.14 -9.21
CA GLY A 25 -1.45 18.57 -8.08
C GLY A 25 -2.75 17.78 -7.96
N THR A 26 -3.72 18.37 -7.26
CA THR A 26 -5.02 17.73 -6.98
C THR A 26 -6.18 18.48 -7.62
N TYR A 27 -7.16 17.72 -8.13
CA TYR A 27 -8.32 18.21 -8.87
C TYR A 27 -9.63 17.68 -8.26
N SER A 28 -10.78 18.00 -8.87
CA SER A 28 -12.06 17.44 -8.43
C SER A 28 -12.15 15.94 -8.76
N THR A 29 -11.72 15.55 -9.96
CA THR A 29 -11.67 14.16 -10.48
C THR A 29 -10.88 14.12 -11.79
N VAL A 30 -10.57 12.92 -12.25
CA VAL A 30 -10.10 12.65 -13.62
C VAL A 30 -11.31 12.53 -14.55
N ARG A 31 -11.20 13.06 -15.78
CA ARG A 31 -12.19 12.91 -16.86
C ARG A 31 -11.71 11.96 -17.95
N GLN A 32 -10.44 12.10 -18.34
CA GLN A 32 -9.84 11.29 -19.39
C GLN A 32 -8.37 11.00 -19.07
N LEU A 33 -7.89 9.85 -19.51
CA LEU A 33 -6.48 9.48 -19.47
C LEU A 33 -6.05 8.97 -20.84
N VAL A 34 -4.96 9.53 -21.36
CA VAL A 34 -4.29 9.06 -22.58
C VAL A 34 -3.02 8.35 -22.15
N ILE A 35 -2.82 7.13 -22.61
CA ILE A 35 -1.66 6.31 -22.28
C ILE A 35 -1.00 5.80 -23.56
N THR A 36 0.28 6.05 -23.71
CA THR A 36 1.10 5.57 -24.82
C THR A 36 2.10 4.55 -24.29
N TYR A 37 2.17 3.39 -24.95
CA TYR A 37 2.91 2.26 -24.44
C TYR A 37 3.42 1.31 -25.53
N SER A 38 4.37 0.47 -25.16
CA SER A 38 4.93 -0.62 -25.95
C SER A 38 5.22 -1.81 -25.03
N ALA A 39 6.50 -2.09 -24.75
CA ALA A 39 6.91 -3.04 -23.72
C ALA A 39 6.86 -2.43 -22.31
N GLY A 40 6.87 -1.09 -22.20
CA GLY A 40 6.60 -0.34 -20.99
C GLY A 40 5.66 0.83 -21.26
N ILE A 41 5.44 1.67 -20.24
CA ILE A 41 4.68 2.90 -20.38
C ILE A 41 5.61 4.01 -20.84
N ASP A 42 5.39 4.48 -22.06
CA ASP A 42 6.19 5.52 -22.69
C ASP A 42 5.75 6.90 -22.19
N SER A 43 4.43 7.16 -22.15
CA SER A 43 3.89 8.39 -21.56
C SER A 43 2.43 8.30 -21.13
N ILE A 44 2.04 9.24 -20.27
CA ILE A 44 0.64 9.50 -19.90
C ILE A 44 0.31 10.98 -20.02
N GLN A 45 -0.96 11.28 -20.30
CA GLN A 45 -1.51 12.63 -20.23
C GLN A 45 -2.93 12.56 -19.69
N ILE A 46 -3.27 13.45 -18.75
CA ILE A 46 -4.51 13.35 -17.99
C ILE A 46 -5.33 14.62 -18.19
N GLU A 47 -6.63 14.44 -18.43
CA GLU A 47 -7.62 15.50 -18.37
C GLU A 47 -8.31 15.46 -17.02
N TYR A 48 -8.26 16.59 -16.30
CA TYR A 48 -8.86 16.74 -14.99
C TYR A 48 -10.07 17.65 -15.01
N ASP A 49 -10.99 17.42 -14.08
CA ASP A 49 -12.01 18.40 -13.70
C ASP A 49 -11.46 19.37 -12.64
N LYS A 50 -11.44 20.66 -12.94
CA LYS A 50 -11.13 21.73 -12.00
C LYS A 50 -12.39 22.56 -11.75
N LYS A 51 -13.17 22.15 -10.74
CA LYS A 51 -14.45 22.79 -10.35
C LYS A 51 -15.41 22.96 -11.53
N GLY A 52 -15.59 21.90 -12.33
CA GLY A 52 -16.46 21.91 -13.53
C GLY A 52 -15.75 22.25 -14.85
N ASN A 53 -14.56 22.84 -14.80
CA ASN A 53 -13.77 23.15 -16.00
C ASN A 53 -12.84 21.99 -16.36
N SER A 54 -12.64 21.75 -17.66
CA SER A 54 -11.69 20.74 -18.15
C SER A 54 -10.29 21.34 -18.28
N VAL A 55 -9.27 20.67 -17.74
CA VAL A 55 -7.86 21.09 -17.85
C VAL A 55 -6.99 19.88 -18.16
N TRP A 56 -6.16 19.99 -19.18
CA TRP A 56 -5.17 18.96 -19.53
C TRP A 56 -3.86 19.19 -18.79
N SER A 57 -3.25 18.11 -18.31
CA SER A 57 -1.87 18.09 -17.84
C SER A 57 -0.89 18.25 -19.01
N GLU A 58 0.36 18.53 -18.70
CA GLU A 58 1.46 18.20 -19.59
C GLU A 58 1.52 16.69 -19.82
N ARG A 59 2.14 16.26 -20.93
CA ARG A 59 2.37 14.84 -21.16
C ARG A 59 3.63 14.42 -20.43
N HIS A 60 3.51 13.43 -19.57
CA HIS A 60 4.60 12.90 -18.74
C HIS A 60 5.18 11.66 -19.38
N GLY A 61 6.44 11.74 -19.83
CA GLY A 61 7.15 10.67 -20.55
C GLY A 61 7.57 11.06 -21.97
N GLY A 62 8.08 10.07 -22.71
CA GLY A 62 8.70 10.29 -24.01
C GLY A 62 7.74 10.29 -25.19
N ASN A 63 8.32 10.46 -26.38
CA ASN A 63 7.65 10.32 -27.68
C ASN A 63 7.65 8.88 -28.22
N GLY A 64 8.04 7.91 -27.39
CA GLY A 64 8.08 6.49 -27.75
C GLY A 64 6.70 5.86 -27.81
N GLY A 65 6.68 4.52 -27.77
CA GLY A 65 5.47 3.72 -27.79
C GLY A 65 4.84 3.61 -29.18
N VAL A 66 4.23 2.45 -29.43
CA VAL A 66 3.57 2.16 -30.72
C VAL A 66 2.05 2.01 -30.57
N ARG A 67 1.56 1.96 -29.33
CA ARG A 67 0.14 1.87 -28.99
C ARG A 67 -0.24 3.08 -28.16
N THR A 68 -1.41 3.64 -28.43
CA THR A 68 -1.98 4.72 -27.63
C THR A 68 -3.46 4.45 -27.41
N ASP A 69 -3.86 4.38 -26.15
CA ASP A 69 -5.25 4.21 -25.75
C ASP A 69 -5.76 5.47 -25.05
N ARG A 70 -7.06 5.72 -25.22
CA ARG A 70 -7.77 6.84 -24.59
C ARG A 70 -8.87 6.30 -23.71
N ILE A 71 -8.70 6.46 -22.41
CA ILE A 71 -9.69 6.09 -21.41
C ILE A 71 -10.54 7.32 -21.12
N LYS A 72 -11.76 7.35 -21.65
CA LYS A 72 -12.74 8.40 -21.36
C LYS A 72 -13.73 7.87 -20.33
N LEU A 73 -13.78 8.52 -19.16
CA LEU A 73 -14.71 8.14 -18.10
C LEU A 73 -16.08 8.75 -18.37
N ASP A 74 -17.14 8.04 -17.98
CA ASP A 74 -18.52 8.55 -17.96
C ASP A 74 -18.72 9.59 -16.84
N TYR A 75 -18.13 10.79 -17.02
CA TYR A 75 -18.21 11.88 -16.07
C TYR A 75 -19.66 12.41 -15.93
N PRO A 76 -20.17 12.66 -14.70
CA PRO A 76 -19.49 12.59 -13.41
C PRO A 76 -19.64 11.25 -12.67
N ASN A 77 -20.29 10.26 -13.28
CA ASN A 77 -20.71 9.02 -12.62
C ASN A 77 -19.60 7.96 -12.54
N GLU A 78 -18.56 8.10 -13.35
CA GLU A 78 -17.41 7.22 -13.37
C GLU A 78 -16.12 7.96 -12.97
N PHE A 79 -15.38 7.37 -12.05
CA PHE A 79 -14.12 7.90 -11.52
C PHE A 79 -13.18 6.75 -11.16
N PHE A 80 -11.87 6.99 -11.28
CA PHE A 80 -10.87 6.01 -10.86
C PHE A 80 -10.84 5.85 -9.34
N ILE A 81 -10.78 4.61 -8.88
CA ILE A 81 -10.74 4.23 -7.45
C ILE A 81 -9.45 3.48 -7.08
N SER A 82 -8.77 2.90 -8.08
CA SER A 82 -7.51 2.20 -7.88
C SER A 82 -6.64 2.22 -9.14
N ILE A 83 -5.33 2.07 -8.91
CA ILE A 83 -4.31 1.82 -9.92
C ILE A 83 -3.48 0.62 -9.48
N SER A 84 -3.09 -0.21 -10.44
CA SER A 84 -2.16 -1.31 -10.24
C SER A 84 -1.28 -1.45 -11.46
N GLY A 85 -0.19 -2.19 -11.33
CA GLY A 85 0.74 -2.33 -12.43
C GLY A 85 1.98 -3.10 -12.05
N TYR A 86 2.98 -2.97 -12.91
CA TYR A 86 4.29 -3.55 -12.74
C TYR A 86 5.34 -2.51 -13.07
N TYR A 87 6.47 -2.54 -12.39
CA TYR A 87 7.64 -1.74 -12.72
C TYR A 87 8.91 -2.59 -12.65
N GLY A 88 9.91 -2.21 -13.44
CA GLY A 88 11.14 -2.96 -13.54
C GLY A 88 11.99 -2.49 -14.71
N SER A 89 13.16 -3.11 -14.85
CA SER A 89 13.99 -2.95 -16.02
C SER A 89 13.67 -4.03 -17.05
N ASP A 90 13.79 -3.70 -18.33
CA ASP A 90 13.66 -4.62 -19.45
C ASP A 90 14.96 -5.40 -19.77
N THR A 91 16.09 -4.92 -19.24
CA THR A 91 17.40 -5.51 -19.35
C THR A 91 18.02 -5.72 -17.96
N VAL A 92 19.01 -6.60 -17.82
CA VAL A 92 19.59 -6.95 -16.50
C VAL A 92 20.18 -5.71 -15.78
N TRP A 93 20.64 -4.71 -16.53
CA TRP A 93 21.29 -3.50 -16.01
C TRP A 93 20.62 -2.19 -16.46
N GLY A 94 19.41 -2.28 -17.01
CA GLY A 94 18.68 -1.14 -17.54
C GLY A 94 17.99 -0.27 -16.49
N PRO A 95 17.47 0.89 -16.91
CA PRO A 95 16.70 1.77 -16.04
C PRO A 95 15.41 1.08 -15.59
N VAL A 96 14.96 1.40 -14.37
CA VAL A 96 13.68 0.92 -13.86
C VAL A 96 12.60 1.91 -14.28
N PHE A 97 11.55 1.43 -14.94
CA PHE A 97 10.40 2.26 -15.33
C PHE A 97 9.09 1.49 -15.15
N VAL A 98 7.97 2.20 -15.27
CA VAL A 98 6.64 1.59 -15.21
C VAL A 98 6.45 0.71 -16.45
N ARG A 99 6.29 -0.59 -16.23
CA ARG A 99 6.18 -1.62 -17.27
C ARG A 99 4.74 -1.85 -17.71
N SER A 100 3.81 -1.74 -16.77
CA SER A 100 2.39 -1.77 -17.12
C SER A 100 1.52 -1.01 -16.14
N LEU A 101 0.37 -0.56 -16.61
CA LEU A 101 -0.67 0.08 -15.81
C LEU A 101 -2.04 -0.54 -16.07
N THR A 102 -2.79 -0.72 -15.00
CA THR A 102 -4.19 -1.11 -14.99
C THR A 102 -4.92 -0.14 -14.08
N PHE A 103 -5.94 0.53 -14.60
CA PHE A 103 -6.77 1.48 -13.86
C PHE A 103 -8.12 0.85 -13.58
N GLN A 104 -8.59 0.96 -12.34
CA GLN A 104 -9.91 0.50 -11.95
C GLN A 104 -10.78 1.71 -11.62
N SER A 105 -11.95 1.80 -12.27
CA SER A 105 -13.01 2.75 -11.93
C SER A 105 -14.05 2.09 -11.02
N ASN A 106 -15.00 2.89 -10.53
CA ASN A 106 -16.18 2.39 -9.84
C ASN A 106 -17.15 1.61 -10.76
N LYS A 107 -16.87 1.49 -12.06
CA LYS A 107 -17.71 0.77 -13.03
C LYS A 107 -17.00 -0.40 -13.70
N GLN A 108 -15.73 -0.23 -14.07
CA GLN A 108 -14.99 -1.21 -14.85
C GLN A 108 -13.47 -1.08 -14.67
N THR A 109 -12.72 -1.95 -15.36
CA THR A 109 -11.26 -1.98 -15.34
C THR A 109 -10.73 -1.69 -16.74
N TYR A 110 -9.66 -0.90 -16.82
CA TYR A 110 -8.98 -0.51 -18.05
C TYR A 110 -7.53 -1.00 -18.02
N GLY A 111 -7.11 -1.66 -19.09
CA GLY A 111 -5.78 -2.27 -19.21
C GLY A 111 -5.82 -3.81 -19.07
N PRO A 112 -4.67 -4.46 -18.81
CA PRO A 112 -3.36 -3.85 -18.62
C PRO A 112 -2.82 -3.20 -19.91
N PHE A 113 -2.20 -2.03 -19.76
CA PHE A 113 -1.41 -1.38 -20.79
C PHE A 113 0.06 -1.69 -20.52
N GLY A 114 0.83 -2.08 -21.53
CA GLY A 114 2.24 -2.49 -21.38
C GLY A 114 2.43 -3.96 -20.98
N ALA A 115 3.62 -4.30 -20.49
CA ALA A 115 3.99 -5.66 -20.10
C ALA A 115 3.93 -5.87 -18.58
N GLN A 116 3.18 -6.87 -18.12
CA GLN A 116 3.07 -7.24 -16.70
C GLN A 116 4.31 -8.02 -16.23
N GLN A 117 5.45 -7.35 -16.20
CA GLN A 117 6.76 -7.92 -15.86
C GLN A 117 7.50 -7.03 -14.85
N GLY A 118 8.20 -7.66 -13.91
CA GLY A 118 8.93 -6.97 -12.85
C GLY A 118 8.21 -7.07 -11.51
N THR A 119 8.32 -6.03 -10.68
CA THR A 119 7.64 -5.96 -9.38
C THR A 119 6.25 -5.39 -9.54
N GLN A 120 5.28 -6.16 -9.06
CA GLN A 120 3.89 -5.74 -9.03
C GLN A 120 3.69 -4.66 -7.97
N PHE A 121 2.84 -3.70 -8.28
CA PHE A 121 2.26 -2.79 -7.31
C PHE A 121 0.75 -2.74 -7.48
N SER A 122 0.06 -2.45 -6.40
CA SER A 122 -1.38 -2.16 -6.42
C SER A 122 -1.73 -1.21 -5.30
N LEU A 123 -2.65 -0.31 -5.58
CA LEU A 123 -3.39 0.40 -4.56
C LEU A 123 -4.57 -0.50 -4.15
N PRO A 124 -4.66 -0.98 -2.89
CA PRO A 124 -5.85 -1.71 -2.45
C PRO A 124 -7.08 -0.81 -2.60
N MET A 125 -8.22 -1.41 -2.95
CA MET A 125 -9.46 -0.72 -3.26
C MET A 125 -9.76 0.34 -2.19
N SER A 126 -9.56 1.61 -2.55
CA SER A 126 -9.70 2.71 -1.61
C SER A 126 -11.17 3.08 -1.48
N ARG A 127 -11.60 3.55 -0.30
CA ARG A 127 -12.89 4.25 -0.13
C ARG A 127 -12.86 5.69 -0.72
N GLY A 128 -11.91 5.95 -1.61
CA GLY A 128 -11.62 7.25 -2.18
C GLY A 128 -11.61 7.19 -3.71
N LYS A 129 -11.53 8.37 -4.32
CA LYS A 129 -11.30 8.53 -5.75
C LYS A 129 -9.93 9.12 -6.01
N ILE A 130 -9.32 8.74 -7.13
CA ILE A 130 -8.08 9.33 -7.61
C ILE A 130 -8.39 10.72 -8.17
N VAL A 131 -7.68 11.72 -7.65
CA VAL A 131 -7.89 13.15 -7.95
C VAL A 131 -6.66 13.83 -8.52
N GLY A 132 -5.56 13.11 -8.71
CA GLY A 132 -4.32 13.66 -9.23
C GLY A 132 -3.26 12.58 -9.37
N PHE A 133 -2.25 12.87 -10.16
CA PHE A 133 -1.11 12.02 -10.38
C PHE A 133 0.19 12.80 -10.16
N HIS A 134 1.22 12.10 -9.72
CA HIS A 134 2.57 12.62 -9.59
C HIS A 134 3.55 11.50 -9.94
N GLY A 135 4.83 11.82 -10.17
CA GLY A 135 5.79 10.78 -10.51
C GLY A 135 7.12 11.32 -11.00
N ARG A 136 7.78 10.51 -11.81
CA ARG A 136 9.01 10.87 -12.52
C ARG A 136 8.93 10.39 -13.97
N CYS A 137 9.48 11.17 -14.90
CA CYS A 137 9.48 10.76 -16.29
C CYS A 137 10.72 11.27 -17.05
N SER A 138 11.04 10.56 -18.12
CA SER A 138 12.12 10.85 -19.05
C SER A 138 11.73 10.37 -20.44
N TRP A 139 12.46 9.40 -20.99
CA TRP A 139 12.11 8.70 -22.23
C TRP A 139 10.90 7.77 -22.02
N TYR A 140 10.73 7.31 -20.77
CA TYR A 140 9.59 6.51 -20.31
C TYR A 140 8.91 7.19 -19.13
N LEU A 141 7.80 6.63 -18.68
CA LEU A 141 7.25 6.90 -17.37
C LEU A 141 8.07 6.13 -16.32
N ASP A 142 9.04 6.79 -15.69
CA ASP A 142 9.94 6.18 -14.72
C ASP A 142 9.20 5.71 -13.46
N SER A 143 8.35 6.57 -12.89
CA SER A 143 7.50 6.20 -11.74
C SER A 143 6.18 6.97 -11.72
N ILE A 144 5.19 6.41 -11.04
CA ILE A 144 3.84 6.99 -10.92
C ILE A 144 3.28 6.79 -9.52
N GLY A 145 2.69 7.85 -8.98
CA GLY A 145 1.91 7.89 -7.75
C GLY A 145 0.60 8.63 -7.98
N VAL A 146 -0.28 8.56 -6.99
CA VAL A 146 -1.63 9.09 -7.06
C VAL A 146 -1.99 9.89 -5.82
N TYR A 147 -2.85 10.90 -6.00
CA TYR A 147 -3.56 11.55 -4.92
C TYR A 147 -4.98 11.00 -4.79
N LEU A 148 -5.40 10.68 -3.58
CA LEU A 148 -6.70 10.13 -3.24
C LEU A 148 -7.49 11.11 -2.39
N LYS A 149 -8.78 11.24 -2.69
CA LYS A 149 -9.73 11.98 -1.84
C LYS A 149 -10.85 11.04 -1.38
N PRO A 150 -11.19 11.01 -0.07
CA PRO A 150 -12.32 10.23 0.42
C PRO A 150 -13.61 10.58 -0.32
N ILE A 151 -14.39 9.58 -0.71
CA ILE A 151 -15.73 9.81 -1.25
C ILE A 151 -16.63 9.99 -0.02
N GLN A 152 -17.05 11.22 0.26
CA GLN A 152 -18.14 11.44 1.21
C GLN A 152 -19.37 10.75 0.63
N GLN A 153 -19.78 9.63 1.23
CA GLN A 153 -21.08 9.06 0.94
C GLN A 153 -22.12 10.13 1.26
N GLN A 154 -22.77 10.67 0.23
CA GLN A 154 -24.05 11.32 0.44
C GLN A 154 -24.97 10.23 0.98
N ILE A 155 -25.12 10.19 2.31
CA ILE A 155 -26.21 9.45 2.92
C ILE A 155 -27.47 10.10 2.32
N PRO A 156 -28.26 9.40 1.49
CA PRO A 156 -29.56 9.95 1.10
C PRO A 156 -30.31 10.25 2.41
N PRO A 157 -30.99 11.41 2.54
CA PRO A 157 -31.76 11.73 3.74
C PRO A 157 -32.60 10.51 4.07
N LYS A 158 -32.35 9.94 5.25
CA LYS A 158 -33.04 8.76 5.75
C LYS A 158 -34.53 9.00 5.54
N ALA A 159 -35.15 8.28 4.61
CA ALA A 159 -36.59 8.37 4.42
C ALA A 159 -37.22 8.05 5.77
N LEU A 160 -37.92 9.03 6.35
CA LEU A 160 -38.72 8.85 7.55
C LEU A 160 -39.81 7.84 7.20
N VAL A 161 -39.58 6.57 7.53
CA VAL A 161 -40.62 5.56 7.52
C VAL A 161 -41.56 5.89 8.69
N PRO A 162 -42.87 6.13 8.46
CA PRO A 162 -43.79 6.40 9.55
C PRO A 162 -43.91 5.16 10.45
N ALA A 163 -43.81 5.36 11.76
CA ALA A 163 -43.98 4.30 12.74
C ALA A 163 -45.40 3.73 12.66
N GLN A 164 -45.52 2.43 12.36
CA GLN A 164 -46.75 1.68 12.61
C GLN A 164 -46.63 1.00 13.97
N ASN A 165 -47.55 1.37 14.86
CA ASN A 165 -47.69 0.83 16.21
C ASN A 165 -48.03 -0.66 16.17
N ILE A 166 -47.10 -1.52 16.57
CA ILE A 166 -47.42 -2.91 16.90
C ILE A 166 -47.58 -2.99 18.42
N VAL A 167 -48.83 -3.15 18.83
CA VAL A 167 -49.25 -3.45 20.21
C VAL A 167 -48.69 -4.83 20.58
N VAL A 168 -47.77 -4.87 21.55
CA VAL A 168 -47.27 -6.13 22.11
C VAL A 168 -48.22 -6.58 23.21
N ASN A 169 -49.01 -7.63 22.93
CA ASN A 169 -49.71 -8.39 23.95
C ASN A 169 -48.75 -9.37 24.62
N LYS A 170 -48.57 -9.22 25.94
CA LYS A 170 -47.96 -10.24 26.82
C LYS A 170 -48.89 -11.46 26.96
N PRO A 171 -48.31 -12.65 27.13
CA PRO A 171 -48.84 -13.57 28.14
C PRO A 171 -47.83 -13.95 29.23
N ALA A 172 -48.40 -14.45 30.32
CA ALA A 172 -47.84 -14.55 31.65
C ALA A 172 -47.00 -15.81 31.93
N THR A 173 -46.26 -15.69 33.02
CA THR A 173 -45.44 -16.64 33.80
C THR A 173 -46.11 -17.95 34.22
N GLN A 174 -45.31 -19.01 34.40
CA GLN A 174 -45.20 -19.81 35.66
C GLN A 174 -43.97 -20.78 35.63
N PRO A 175 -43.49 -21.33 36.78
CA PRO A 175 -42.05 -21.35 37.13
C PRO A 175 -41.48 -22.76 37.48
N PHE A 176 -40.24 -22.76 38.03
CA PHE A 176 -39.46 -23.86 38.64
C PHE A 176 -38.63 -24.67 37.59
N ASP A 177 -37.34 -24.96 37.75
CA ASP A 177 -36.62 -25.39 38.95
C ASP A 177 -35.08 -25.15 38.86
N SER A 178 -34.45 -25.36 40.00
CA SER A 178 -33.08 -25.09 40.45
C SER A 178 -31.95 -25.96 39.86
N ASP A 179 -30.72 -25.45 40.03
CA ASP A 179 -29.41 -26.12 40.04
C ASP A 179 -28.76 -26.61 38.73
N ALA A 180 -27.76 -25.86 38.23
CA ALA A 180 -26.53 -26.42 37.68
C ALA A 180 -25.41 -25.37 37.56
N GLU A 181 -24.25 -25.76 38.05
CA GLU A 181 -23.04 -24.98 38.28
C GLU A 181 -22.37 -24.40 37.02
N SER A 182 -21.55 -23.38 37.29
CA SER A 182 -20.59 -22.74 36.40
C SER A 182 -19.76 -23.73 35.58
N ASN A 183 -19.85 -23.64 34.26
CA ASN A 183 -18.81 -24.14 33.37
C ASN A 183 -18.71 -23.31 32.09
N TRP A 184 -18.18 -22.09 32.21
CA TRP A 184 -17.68 -21.36 31.05
C TRP A 184 -16.30 -21.91 30.72
N LYS A 185 -16.27 -22.97 29.89
CA LYS A 185 -15.06 -23.27 29.13
C LYS A 185 -14.84 -22.11 28.17
N GLU A 186 -13.65 -21.51 28.21
CA GLU A 186 -13.20 -20.53 27.23
C GLU A 186 -13.53 -21.04 25.82
N VAL A 187 -14.37 -20.29 25.11
CA VAL A 187 -14.64 -20.56 23.69
C VAL A 187 -13.38 -20.14 22.94
N PRO A 188 -12.63 -21.04 22.31
CA PRO A 188 -11.43 -20.66 21.58
C PRO A 188 -11.86 -19.76 20.42
N TYR A 189 -11.31 -18.55 20.35
CA TYR A 189 -11.51 -17.67 19.21
C TYR A 189 -11.15 -18.43 17.91
N PRO A 190 -11.94 -18.29 16.84
CA PRO A 190 -11.67 -19.00 15.59
C PRO A 190 -10.27 -18.64 15.06
N PRO A 191 -9.56 -19.58 14.42
CA PRO A 191 -8.26 -19.31 13.85
C PRO A 191 -8.37 -18.18 12.82
N ILE A 192 -7.59 -17.11 13.02
CA ILE A 192 -7.46 -16.02 12.06
C ILE A 192 -6.94 -16.61 10.74
N THR A 193 -7.82 -16.73 9.75
CA THR A 193 -7.46 -17.24 8.43
C THR A 193 -6.84 -16.14 7.58
N ALA A 194 -5.88 -16.50 6.72
CA ALA A 194 -5.19 -15.60 5.78
C ALA A 194 -6.12 -14.81 4.83
N ARG A 195 -7.42 -15.13 4.79
CA ARG A 195 -8.42 -14.50 3.90
C ARG A 195 -8.76 -13.05 4.26
N HIS A 196 -8.39 -12.56 5.45
CA HIS A 196 -8.70 -11.20 5.88
C HIS A 196 -7.50 -10.24 5.87
N ALA A 197 -6.28 -10.74 5.66
CA ALA A 197 -5.10 -9.88 5.68
C ALA A 197 -4.89 -9.23 4.31
N VAL A 198 -4.62 -7.93 4.28
CA VAL A 198 -4.27 -7.16 3.08
C VAL A 198 -2.77 -6.92 3.04
N SER A 199 -2.14 -7.27 1.92
CA SER A 199 -0.70 -7.08 1.70
C SER A 199 -0.40 -5.72 1.09
N TYR A 200 0.62 -5.03 1.60
CA TYR A 200 1.10 -3.74 1.11
C TYR A 200 2.60 -3.82 0.78
N GLY A 201 3.00 -3.19 -0.34
CA GLY A 201 4.35 -3.30 -0.88
C GLY A 201 4.50 -4.54 -1.79
N PRO A 202 5.72 -5.10 -1.94
CA PRO A 202 6.95 -4.73 -1.25
C PRO A 202 7.60 -3.47 -1.84
N TRP A 203 8.14 -2.61 -0.99
CA TRP A 203 8.91 -1.43 -1.39
C TRP A 203 10.40 -1.76 -1.39
N GLY A 204 11.08 -1.44 -2.49
CA GLY A 204 12.50 -1.73 -2.66
C GLY A 204 12.85 -2.14 -4.09
N GLY A 205 13.98 -2.83 -4.23
CA GLY A 205 14.48 -3.34 -5.50
C GLY A 205 13.91 -4.70 -5.89
N ASN A 206 14.20 -5.09 -7.14
CA ASN A 206 13.73 -6.34 -7.74
C ASN A 206 14.79 -7.47 -7.62
N GLY A 207 15.91 -7.22 -6.94
CA GLY A 207 16.96 -8.20 -6.68
C GLY A 207 16.55 -9.28 -5.69
N GLY A 208 17.44 -10.23 -5.41
CA GLY A 208 17.21 -11.29 -4.43
C GLY A 208 16.09 -12.28 -4.78
N MET A 209 15.81 -13.19 -3.84
CA MET A 209 14.73 -14.17 -3.87
C MET A 209 13.53 -13.69 -3.06
N THR A 210 12.32 -14.03 -3.47
CA THR A 210 11.11 -13.70 -2.72
C THR A 210 11.06 -14.43 -1.37
N PHE A 211 10.46 -13.77 -0.37
CA PHE A 211 10.09 -14.40 0.89
C PHE A 211 8.71 -13.90 1.32
N ASP A 212 7.99 -14.74 2.04
CA ASP A 212 6.77 -14.39 2.75
C ASP A 212 6.76 -15.20 4.05
N ASP A 213 6.74 -14.50 5.20
CA ASP A 213 6.70 -15.17 6.49
C ASP A 213 5.29 -15.70 6.83
N GLY A 214 4.26 -15.27 6.09
CA GLY A 214 2.86 -15.58 6.31
C GLY A 214 2.14 -14.60 7.24
N VAL A 215 0.92 -14.97 7.63
CA VAL A 215 0.02 -14.15 8.46
C VAL A 215 -0.08 -14.73 9.88
N TYR A 216 -0.02 -13.85 10.88
CA TYR A 216 0.01 -14.19 12.30
C TYR A 216 -1.03 -13.40 13.12
N THR A 217 -1.06 -13.58 14.44
CA THR A 217 -1.91 -12.74 15.32
C THR A 217 -1.24 -11.41 15.65
N GLY A 218 0.08 -11.27 15.49
CA GLY A 218 0.76 -10.00 15.70
C GLY A 218 2.27 -10.12 15.65
N VAL A 219 2.95 -9.01 15.89
CA VAL A 219 4.41 -8.93 15.95
C VAL A 219 4.82 -8.63 17.39
N ARG A 220 5.71 -9.46 17.94
CA ARG A 220 6.25 -9.33 19.31
C ARG A 220 7.63 -8.68 19.33
N GLU A 221 8.47 -9.01 18.36
CA GLU A 221 9.83 -8.50 18.29
C GLU A 221 10.32 -8.40 16.84
N VAL A 222 11.11 -7.37 16.54
CA VAL A 222 11.84 -7.24 15.28
C VAL A 222 13.33 -7.11 15.56
N GLN A 223 14.12 -7.91 14.86
CA GLN A 223 15.57 -7.83 14.83
C GLN A 223 16.03 -7.37 13.46
N LEU A 224 16.72 -6.24 13.41
CA LEU A 224 17.34 -5.72 12.20
C LEU A 224 18.85 -5.90 12.26
N THR A 225 19.46 -6.17 11.12
CA THR A 225 20.91 -6.04 10.96
C THR A 225 21.19 -5.04 9.84
N ARG A 226 22.22 -4.20 10.02
CA ARG A 226 22.53 -3.09 9.11
C ARG A 226 23.99 -3.07 8.68
N ASN A 227 24.20 -2.71 7.41
CA ASN A 227 25.49 -2.39 6.81
C ASN A 227 25.27 -1.53 5.56
N GLY A 228 25.39 -0.19 5.66
CA GLY A 228 25.07 0.75 4.57
C GLY A 228 23.57 0.91 4.28
N GLY A 229 22.81 -0.18 4.34
CA GLY A 229 21.34 -0.28 4.36
C GLY A 229 20.88 -1.40 5.32
N ILE A 230 19.64 -1.85 5.19
CA ILE A 230 19.12 -3.00 5.94
C ILE A 230 19.67 -4.28 5.30
N SER A 231 20.55 -4.99 6.02
CA SER A 231 21.15 -6.23 5.53
C SER A 231 20.23 -7.43 5.77
N SER A 232 19.54 -7.46 6.91
CA SER A 232 18.55 -8.50 7.19
C SER A 232 17.51 -8.07 8.21
N ILE A 233 16.35 -8.72 8.17
CA ILE A 233 15.29 -8.65 9.17
C ILE A 233 14.96 -10.07 9.67
N LYS A 234 14.67 -10.22 10.95
CA LYS A 234 14.08 -11.42 11.54
C LYS A 234 13.00 -10.99 12.52
N VAL A 235 11.84 -11.62 12.45
CA VAL A 235 10.66 -11.19 13.22
C VAL A 235 10.19 -12.31 14.13
N CYS A 236 9.88 -12.00 15.37
CA CYS A 236 9.13 -12.86 16.28
C CYS A 236 7.66 -12.47 16.22
N TYR A 237 6.84 -13.41 15.79
CA TYR A 237 5.40 -13.24 15.67
C TYR A 237 4.69 -13.82 16.89
N ASP A 238 3.50 -13.31 17.16
CA ASP A 238 2.52 -13.99 18.01
C ASP A 238 1.68 -14.92 17.13
N ARG A 239 1.47 -16.16 17.57
CA ARG A 239 0.51 -17.10 16.99
C ARG A 239 -0.39 -17.60 18.09
N ASN A 240 -1.56 -16.98 18.23
CA ASN A 240 -2.57 -17.30 19.24
C ASN A 240 -1.98 -17.29 20.67
N GLY A 241 -1.19 -16.25 21.01
CA GLY A 241 -0.54 -16.12 22.32
C GLY A 241 0.85 -16.74 22.42
N GLN A 242 1.26 -17.59 21.47
CA GLN A 242 2.59 -18.20 21.45
C GLN A 242 3.58 -17.40 20.61
N ALA A 243 4.79 -17.17 21.14
CA ALA A 243 5.88 -16.53 20.40
C ALA A 243 6.54 -17.52 19.42
N ILE A 244 6.61 -17.16 18.13
CA ILE A 244 7.24 -17.95 17.07
C ILE A 244 8.20 -17.10 16.25
N TRP A 245 9.41 -17.60 16.03
CA TRP A 245 10.40 -16.90 15.20
C TRP A 245 10.21 -17.22 13.72
N GLY A 246 10.10 -16.17 12.90
CA GLY A 246 10.20 -16.27 11.46
C GLY A 246 11.62 -16.49 10.97
N ASN A 247 11.77 -16.64 9.65
CA ASN A 247 13.05 -16.81 9.01
C ASN A 247 13.88 -15.52 9.09
N LYS A 248 15.22 -15.67 9.08
CA LYS A 248 16.09 -14.52 8.83
C LYS A 248 16.05 -14.20 7.33
N ASN A 249 15.61 -13.00 7.01
CA ASN A 249 15.43 -12.52 5.64
C ASN A 249 16.49 -11.46 5.32
N GLY A 250 17.52 -11.88 4.57
CA GLY A 250 18.68 -11.07 4.17
C GLY A 250 20.02 -11.72 4.56
N GLY A 251 21.12 -11.01 4.37
CA GLY A 251 22.48 -11.52 4.57
C GLY A 251 22.94 -11.59 6.04
N SER A 252 24.03 -12.33 6.28
CA SER A 252 24.64 -12.45 7.62
C SER A 252 25.74 -11.44 7.92
N SER A 253 26.14 -10.63 6.93
CA SER A 253 27.31 -9.72 7.00
C SER A 253 26.99 -8.32 7.56
N GLY A 254 25.99 -8.20 8.42
CA GLY A 254 25.61 -6.93 9.01
C GLY A 254 26.45 -6.60 10.24
N ILE A 255 26.84 -5.32 10.39
CA ILE A 255 27.81 -4.86 11.39
C ILE A 255 27.11 -4.44 12.70
N ARG A 256 25.88 -3.92 12.58
CA ARG A 256 25.07 -3.47 13.72
C ARG A 256 23.76 -4.23 13.77
N MET A 257 23.39 -4.69 14.96
CA MET A 257 22.12 -5.36 15.22
C MET A 257 21.25 -4.47 16.11
N ASP A 258 20.02 -4.22 15.69
CA ASP A 258 19.01 -3.48 16.47
C ASP A 258 17.89 -4.45 16.83
N LYS A 259 17.50 -4.45 18.11
CA LYS A 259 16.42 -5.27 18.64
C LYS A 259 15.30 -4.36 19.11
N ILE A 260 14.09 -4.58 18.60
CA ILE A 260 12.88 -3.86 19.00
C ILE A 260 11.88 -4.89 19.54
N ALA A 261 11.65 -4.86 20.85
CA ALA A 261 10.61 -5.67 21.50
C ALA A 261 9.39 -4.79 21.78
N PHE A 262 8.21 -5.30 21.46
CA PHE A 262 6.94 -4.62 21.72
C PHE A 262 6.26 -5.22 22.95
N ASP A 263 5.59 -4.40 23.74
CA ASP A 263 4.80 -4.82 24.91
C ASP A 263 3.47 -5.49 24.48
N PHE A 264 3.55 -6.56 23.68
CA PHE A 264 2.39 -7.26 23.13
C PHE A 264 1.54 -7.93 24.24
N PRO A 265 0.19 -7.81 24.22
CA PRO A 265 -0.65 -7.26 23.15
C PRO A 265 -0.97 -5.76 23.27
N SER A 266 -0.44 -5.07 24.28
CA SER A 266 -0.78 -3.67 24.55
C SER A 266 -0.10 -2.69 23.58
N GLU A 267 1.08 -3.04 23.07
CA GLU A 267 1.78 -2.32 22.01
C GLU A 267 1.77 -3.15 20.73
N ILE A 268 1.10 -2.65 19.70
CA ILE A 268 0.95 -3.32 18.40
C ILE A 268 1.60 -2.49 17.29
N LEU A 269 2.25 -3.18 16.35
CA LEU A 269 2.83 -2.56 15.17
C LEU A 269 1.70 -2.20 14.19
N THR A 270 1.57 -0.92 13.84
CA THR A 270 0.48 -0.42 12.99
C THR A 270 0.97 -0.02 11.60
N GLN A 271 2.18 0.56 11.52
CA GLN A 271 2.72 1.07 10.27
C GLN A 271 4.23 0.88 10.19
N ILE A 272 4.74 0.66 8.98
CA ILE A 272 6.14 0.86 8.66
C ILE A 272 6.30 2.02 7.68
N THR A 273 7.36 2.80 7.88
CA THR A 273 7.84 3.78 6.91
C THR A 273 9.32 3.56 6.68
N GLY A 274 9.85 4.02 5.58
CA GLY A 274 11.27 3.84 5.32
C GLY A 274 11.71 4.46 4.03
N TYR A 275 12.96 4.18 3.66
CA TYR A 275 13.52 4.59 2.38
C TYR A 275 14.17 3.41 1.69
N TYR A 276 14.05 3.34 0.37
CA TYR A 276 14.80 2.42 -0.46
C TYR A 276 15.50 3.14 -1.59
N GLY A 277 16.59 2.57 -2.07
CA GLY A 277 17.40 3.17 -3.12
C GLY A 277 18.74 2.50 -3.25
N SER A 278 19.54 2.99 -4.19
CA SER A 278 20.92 2.53 -4.34
C SER A 278 21.85 3.14 -3.31
N THR A 279 22.91 2.42 -2.95
CA THR A 279 23.95 2.87 -2.00
C THR A 279 25.20 3.38 -2.73
N ILE A 280 25.36 3.07 -4.02
CA ILE A 280 26.44 3.53 -4.90
C ILE A 280 25.85 3.97 -6.24
N LEU A 281 26.59 4.76 -7.02
CA LEU A 281 26.18 5.14 -8.38
C LEU A 281 25.94 3.87 -9.21
N MET A 282 24.72 3.67 -9.73
CA MET A 282 24.27 2.48 -10.47
C MET A 282 24.30 1.14 -9.70
N GLY A 283 24.27 1.13 -8.37
CA GLY A 283 24.20 -0.11 -7.58
C GLY A 283 22.78 -0.69 -7.42
N PRO A 284 22.63 -1.90 -6.84
CA PRO A 284 21.32 -2.48 -6.58
C PRO A 284 20.48 -1.63 -5.61
N THR A 285 19.19 -1.54 -5.90
CA THR A 285 18.21 -0.90 -5.01
C THR A 285 17.89 -1.83 -3.85
N ILE A 286 18.10 -1.34 -2.63
CA ILE A 286 17.83 -2.09 -1.39
C ILE A 286 17.01 -1.23 -0.42
N VAL A 287 16.44 -1.83 0.62
CA VAL A 287 15.86 -1.11 1.74
C VAL A 287 16.99 -0.42 2.52
N LYS A 288 17.00 0.91 2.55
CA LYS A 288 18.06 1.72 3.17
C LYS A 288 17.73 2.13 4.61
N SER A 289 16.45 2.30 4.92
CA SER A 289 16.01 2.52 6.29
C SER A 289 14.61 2.00 6.55
N LEU A 290 14.36 1.66 7.81
CA LEU A 290 13.05 1.28 8.33
C LEU A 290 12.75 2.03 9.62
N THR A 291 11.50 2.42 9.76
CA THR A 291 10.90 3.00 10.95
C THR A 291 9.64 2.21 11.25
N PHE A 292 9.47 1.81 12.50
CA PHE A 292 8.30 1.10 12.98
C PHE A 292 7.45 2.04 13.83
N HIS A 293 6.16 2.13 13.52
CA HIS A 293 5.20 2.92 14.27
C HIS A 293 4.22 1.97 14.97
N THR A 294 4.03 2.18 16.27
CA THR A 294 3.08 1.44 17.09
C THR A 294 1.94 2.34 17.53
N ASN A 295 0.91 1.75 18.12
CA ASN A 295 -0.15 2.51 18.81
C ASN A 295 0.35 3.33 20.02
N LYS A 296 1.62 3.16 20.45
CA LYS A 296 2.20 3.89 21.58
C LYS A 296 3.32 4.85 21.18
N ARG A 297 4.20 4.46 20.26
CA ARG A 297 5.44 5.20 19.96
C ARG A 297 6.03 4.82 18.60
N LYS A 298 7.12 5.50 18.24
CA LYS A 298 7.90 5.26 17.02
C LYS A 298 9.29 4.71 17.37
N TYR A 299 9.79 3.77 16.57
CA TYR A 299 11.14 3.22 16.64
C TYR A 299 11.90 3.44 15.33
N GLY A 300 13.13 3.92 15.42
CA GLY A 300 13.98 4.26 14.27
C GLY A 300 14.07 5.78 14.02
N PRO A 301 14.56 6.20 12.85
CA PRO A 301 14.89 5.37 11.69
C PRO A 301 16.11 4.49 11.90
N PHE A 302 16.02 3.23 11.47
CA PHE A 302 17.14 2.31 11.43
C PHE A 302 17.75 2.35 10.03
N GLY A 303 18.90 2.99 9.87
CA GLY A 303 19.55 3.16 8.56
C GLY A 303 19.59 4.61 8.11
N LYS A 304 19.80 4.84 6.80
CA LYS A 304 19.85 6.20 6.23
C LYS A 304 18.56 6.51 5.46
N GLU A 305 17.93 7.63 5.79
CA GLU A 305 16.73 8.15 5.12
C GLU A 305 17.09 8.85 3.81
N GLN A 306 17.53 8.07 2.82
CA GLN A 306 17.95 8.55 1.49
C GLN A 306 17.39 7.62 0.42
N GLY A 307 16.73 8.18 -0.61
CA GLY A 307 16.10 7.41 -1.69
C GLY A 307 14.59 7.70 -1.79
N ILE A 308 13.79 6.75 -2.31
CA ILE A 308 12.31 6.83 -2.31
C ILE A 308 11.84 6.53 -0.90
N SER A 309 11.06 7.44 -0.33
CA SER A 309 10.32 7.17 0.90
C SER A 309 9.13 6.27 0.61
N PHE A 310 8.84 5.33 1.50
CA PHE A 310 7.62 4.53 1.46
C PHE A 310 6.91 4.53 2.82
N SER A 311 5.62 4.22 2.78
CA SER A 311 4.75 4.08 3.93
C SER A 311 3.72 2.97 3.65
N SER A 312 3.38 2.20 4.68
CA SER A 312 2.27 1.24 4.61
C SER A 312 0.89 1.89 4.83
N ASP A 313 0.83 3.19 5.14
CA ASP A 313 -0.37 4.07 5.21
C ASP A 313 -1.62 3.55 5.95
N SER A 314 -1.46 2.57 6.83
CA SER A 314 -2.53 2.06 7.69
C SER A 314 -2.61 2.87 8.98
N LYS A 315 -3.70 3.65 9.12
CA LYS A 315 -4.17 4.17 10.42
C LYS A 315 -5.09 3.18 11.14
N GLU A 316 -5.61 2.20 10.40
CA GLU A 316 -6.55 1.18 10.88
C GLU A 316 -5.98 -0.20 10.53
N GLY A 317 -5.74 -1.00 11.56
CA GLY A 317 -5.21 -2.35 11.44
C GLY A 317 -3.88 -2.55 12.16
N ARG A 318 -3.47 -3.82 12.26
CA ARG A 318 -2.20 -4.23 12.86
C ARG A 318 -1.38 -5.03 11.85
N ILE A 319 -0.09 -4.77 11.80
CA ILE A 319 0.85 -5.55 11.01
C ILE A 319 1.00 -6.93 11.65
N VAL A 320 0.81 -7.97 10.83
CA VAL A 320 0.75 -9.37 11.25
C VAL A 320 1.66 -10.27 10.44
N GLY A 321 2.44 -9.72 9.52
CA GLY A 321 3.31 -10.50 8.66
C GLY A 321 4.17 -9.59 7.81
N PHE A 322 5.28 -10.14 7.32
CA PHE A 322 6.18 -9.47 6.41
C PHE A 322 6.43 -10.36 5.19
N HIS A 323 6.50 -9.72 4.02
CA HIS A 323 6.90 -10.34 2.77
C HIS A 323 7.89 -9.44 2.04
N GLY A 324 8.52 -9.91 0.98
CA GLY A 324 9.45 -9.09 0.21
C GLY A 324 10.47 -9.89 -0.57
N ARG A 325 11.66 -9.32 -0.74
CA ARG A 325 12.78 -9.94 -1.45
C ARG A 325 14.06 -9.82 -0.63
N LYS A 326 14.85 -10.89 -0.63
CA LYS A 326 16.09 -11.00 0.14
C LYS A 326 17.23 -11.54 -0.70
N GLY A 327 18.42 -11.03 -0.45
CA GLY A 327 19.68 -11.53 -0.96
C GLY A 327 20.78 -11.28 0.07
N TRP A 328 21.88 -10.70 -0.38
CA TRP A 328 22.93 -10.17 0.51
C TRP A 328 22.41 -9.04 1.41
N PHE A 329 21.40 -8.33 0.95
CA PHE A 329 20.67 -7.30 1.70
C PHE A 329 19.17 -7.63 1.71
N LEU A 330 18.40 -6.81 2.41
CA LEU A 330 16.95 -6.78 2.23
C LEU A 330 16.64 -5.92 0.99
N ASP A 331 16.38 -6.57 -0.14
CA ASP A 331 16.13 -5.91 -1.42
C ASP A 331 14.81 -5.13 -1.38
N SER A 332 13.74 -5.75 -0.89
CA SER A 332 12.45 -5.10 -0.71
C SER A 332 11.66 -5.71 0.46
N ILE A 333 10.73 -4.93 1.00
CA ILE A 333 9.91 -5.32 2.14
C ILE A 333 8.48 -4.81 1.99
N GLY A 334 7.52 -5.66 2.35
CA GLY A 334 6.10 -5.38 2.42
C GLY A 334 5.51 -5.99 3.70
N VAL A 335 4.25 -5.69 3.98
CA VAL A 335 3.57 -6.09 5.21
C VAL A 335 2.19 -6.64 4.93
N HIS A 336 1.76 -7.60 5.76
CA HIS A 336 0.38 -8.06 5.84
C HIS A 336 -0.31 -7.33 6.99
N ILE A 337 -1.48 -6.74 6.75
CA ILE A 337 -2.24 -5.96 7.73
C ILE A 337 -3.62 -6.61 7.94
N LEU A 338 -4.02 -6.75 9.20
CA LEU A 338 -5.34 -7.22 9.64
C LEU A 338 -6.14 -6.14 10.36
#